data_AF-A0A7Y5SN13-F1
#
_entry.id   AF-A0A7Y5SN13-F1
#
_cell.length_a   1.000
_cell.length_b   1.000
_cell.length_c   1.000
_cell.angle_alpha   90.00
_cell.angle_beta   90.00
_cell.angle_gamma   90.00
#
_symmetry.space_group_name_H-M   'P 1'
#
loop_
_entity.id
_entity.type
_entity.pdbx_description
1 polymer ?
#
loop_
_entity_poly.entity_id
_entity_poly.type
_entity_poly.pdbx_seq_one_letter_code
_entity_poly.pdbx_strand_id
1 'polypeptide(L)'
;MHTASEDFIARAAMPLAWFYALAALLNLLAAWYSRRGLRSTFAASAWLVVAVAFGGLAFLAAARRLLVMPQAAKDALDAALGPVSFTGGTFVLLAALYVGRTCFVRPGVAWSLFNASLLFLGTSLTDPEFAATVTKPDNIPIVLMMLLIPYFLWYGFREAAAHDRLIAQLEADPAL
;
A
#
# COMPACT_ATOMS: atom_id res chain seq x y z
N MET A 1 -23.35 -6.62 24.39
CA MET A 1 -22.57 -5.97 23.30
C MET A 1 -21.06 -5.93 23.57
N HIS A 2 -20.57 -5.85 24.82
CA HIS A 2 -19.12 -5.88 25.11
C HIS A 2 -18.40 -7.19 24.71
N THR A 3 -19.05 -8.34 24.87
CA THR A 3 -18.43 -9.66 24.59
C THR A 3 -18.08 -9.88 23.12
N ALA A 4 -18.95 -9.46 22.20
CA ALA A 4 -18.75 -9.64 20.75
C ALA A 4 -17.54 -8.86 20.20
N SER A 5 -17.29 -7.66 20.75
CA SER A 5 -16.14 -6.84 20.35
C SER A 5 -14.82 -7.42 20.87
N GLU A 6 -14.80 -7.93 22.09
CA GLU A 6 -13.61 -8.57 22.67
C GLU A 6 -13.27 -9.89 21.96
N ASP A 7 -14.28 -10.70 21.65
CA ASP A 7 -14.12 -11.94 20.90
C ASP A 7 -13.57 -11.69 19.49
N PHE A 8 -14.03 -10.63 18.81
CA PHE A 8 -13.50 -10.25 17.51
C PHE A 8 -12.03 -9.83 17.60
N ILE A 9 -11.68 -8.95 18.55
CA ILE A 9 -10.29 -8.49 18.75
C ILE A 9 -9.37 -9.68 19.02
N ALA A 10 -9.79 -10.63 19.86
CA ALA A 10 -9.01 -11.81 20.17
C ALA A 10 -8.72 -12.68 18.93
N ARG A 11 -9.68 -12.80 18.02
CA ARG A 11 -9.55 -13.57 16.77
C ARG A 11 -8.74 -12.82 15.71
N ALA A 12 -8.90 -11.50 15.60
CA ALA A 12 -8.23 -10.67 14.61
C ALA A 12 -6.77 -10.35 14.97
N ALA A 13 -6.42 -10.35 16.26
CA ALA A 13 -5.11 -9.96 16.77
C ALA A 13 -3.94 -10.74 16.15
N MET A 14 -4.00 -12.09 16.15
CA MET A 14 -2.88 -12.90 15.68
C MET A 14 -2.70 -12.84 14.15
N PRO A 15 -3.77 -12.96 13.32
CA PRO A 15 -3.65 -12.74 11.88
C PRO A 15 -3.08 -11.37 11.53
N LEU A 16 -3.53 -10.32 12.22
CA LEU A 16 -3.08 -8.95 11.95
C LEU A 16 -1.62 -8.73 12.39
N ALA A 17 -1.20 -9.37 13.50
CA ALA A 17 0.19 -9.37 13.92
C ALA A 17 1.11 -10.00 12.85
N TRP A 18 0.72 -11.14 12.27
CA TRP A 18 1.46 -11.76 11.17
C TRP A 18 1.48 -10.90 9.91
N PHE A 19 0.36 -10.28 9.57
CA PHE A 19 0.27 -9.35 8.45
C PHE A 19 1.27 -8.19 8.59
N TYR A 20 1.29 -7.53 9.74
CA TYR A 20 2.24 -6.45 10.00
C TYR A 20 3.69 -6.93 10.14
N ALA A 21 3.92 -8.13 10.69
CA ALA A 21 5.26 -8.73 10.76
C ALA A 21 5.82 -9.00 9.36
N LEU A 22 4.98 -9.49 8.43
CA LEU A 22 5.37 -9.67 7.03
C LEU A 22 5.68 -8.32 6.36
N ALA A 23 4.84 -7.30 6.57
CA ALA A 23 5.09 -5.95 6.08
C ALA A 23 6.41 -5.37 6.63
N ALA A 24 6.70 -5.60 7.92
CA ALA A 24 7.97 -5.21 8.53
C ALA A 24 9.16 -5.92 7.87
N LEU A 25 9.06 -7.23 7.65
CA LEU A 25 10.09 -8.02 6.98
C LEU A 25 10.36 -7.51 5.56
N LEU A 26 9.32 -7.24 4.78
CA LEU A 26 9.46 -6.70 3.43
C LEU A 26 10.21 -5.35 3.43
N ASN A 27 9.95 -4.49 4.41
CA ASN A 27 10.67 -3.22 4.52
C ASN A 27 12.09 -3.35 5.06
N LEU A 28 12.39 -4.36 5.89
CA LEU A 28 13.77 -4.70 6.25
C LEU A 28 14.56 -5.14 5.02
N LEU A 29 13.96 -5.97 4.17
CA LEU A 29 14.56 -6.39 2.90
C LEU A 29 14.75 -5.18 1.96
N ALA A 30 13.77 -4.28 1.87
CA ALA A 30 13.89 -3.05 1.08
C ALA A 30 14.99 -2.12 1.60
N ALA A 31 15.14 -1.99 2.93
CA ALA A 31 16.22 -1.23 3.57
C ALA A 31 17.59 -1.84 3.25
N TRP A 32 17.70 -3.17 3.37
CA TRP A 32 18.92 -3.91 3.05
C TRP A 32 19.30 -3.78 1.57
N TYR A 33 18.34 -3.94 0.66
CA TYR A 33 18.54 -3.77 -0.77
C TYR A 33 18.94 -2.33 -1.12
N SER A 34 18.32 -1.33 -0.49
CA SER A 34 18.66 0.09 -0.73
C SER A 34 20.09 0.42 -0.30
N ARG A 35 20.57 -0.21 0.79
CA ARG A 35 21.94 -0.05 1.27
C ARG A 35 22.97 -0.75 0.38
N ARG A 36 22.69 -1.98 -0.07
CA ARG A 36 23.66 -2.78 -0.84
C ARG A 36 23.59 -2.56 -2.35
N GLY A 37 22.39 -2.52 -2.92
CA GLY A 37 22.16 -2.35 -4.35
C GLY A 37 22.24 -0.89 -4.78
N LEU A 38 21.38 -0.04 -4.21
CA LEU A 38 21.30 1.38 -4.60
C LEU A 38 22.37 2.27 -3.96
N ARG A 39 23.14 1.74 -2.99
CA ARG A 39 24.13 2.47 -2.17
C ARG A 39 23.59 3.77 -1.55
N SER A 40 22.27 3.85 -1.34
CA SER A 40 21.60 5.03 -0.79
C SER A 40 21.33 4.81 0.70
N THR A 41 22.06 5.54 1.54
CA THR A 41 21.87 5.52 2.99
C THR A 41 20.54 6.13 3.40
N PHE A 42 20.10 7.20 2.73
CA PHE A 42 18.81 7.85 2.99
C PHE A 42 17.63 6.90 2.77
N ALA A 43 17.58 6.23 1.60
CA ALA A 43 16.51 5.28 1.29
C ALA A 43 16.53 4.09 2.27
N ALA A 44 17.72 3.58 2.60
CA ALA A 44 17.85 2.51 3.58
C ALA A 44 17.31 2.91 4.97
N SER A 45 17.63 4.12 5.44
CA SER A 45 17.12 4.64 6.70
C SER A 45 15.60 4.85 6.67
N ALA A 46 15.06 5.39 5.57
CA ALA A 46 13.61 5.58 5.42
C ALA A 46 12.85 4.26 5.52
N TRP A 47 13.29 3.22 4.79
CA TRP A 47 12.65 1.91 4.85
C TRP A 47 12.86 1.18 6.17
N LEU A 48 13.97 1.44 6.87
CA LEU A 48 14.16 0.92 8.21
C LEU A 48 13.15 1.54 9.20
N VAL A 49 12.87 2.85 9.09
CA VAL A 49 11.84 3.50 9.92
C VAL A 49 10.47 2.89 9.64
N VAL A 50 10.11 2.67 8.37
CA VAL A 50 8.85 2.01 8.00
C VAL A 50 8.80 0.58 8.52
N ALA A 51 9.90 -0.17 8.44
CA ALA A 51 9.98 -1.52 9.00
C ALA A 51 9.76 -1.55 10.51
N VAL A 52 10.37 -0.61 11.25
CA VAL A 52 10.18 -0.47 12.70
C VAL A 52 8.74 -0.10 13.03
N ALA A 53 8.11 0.79 12.25
CA ALA A 53 6.71 1.15 12.44
C ALA A 53 5.78 -0.06 12.28
N PHE A 54 5.93 -0.84 11.21
CA PHE A 54 5.17 -2.08 11.03
C PHE A 54 5.50 -3.14 12.08
N GLY A 55 6.75 -3.25 12.52
CA GLY A 55 7.14 -4.13 13.62
C GLY A 55 6.47 -3.74 14.95
N GLY A 56 6.36 -2.43 15.21
CA GLY A 56 5.62 -1.88 16.34
C GLY A 56 4.13 -2.21 16.26
N LEU A 57 3.51 -2.07 15.09
CA LEU A 57 2.11 -2.46 14.86
C LEU A 57 1.91 -3.97 15.03
N ALA A 58 2.84 -4.80 14.57
CA ALA A 58 2.81 -6.25 14.77
C ALA A 58 2.85 -6.61 16.26
N PHE A 59 3.74 -5.95 17.02
CA PHE A 59 3.83 -6.13 18.47
C PHE A 59 2.55 -5.68 19.19
N LEU A 60 2.01 -4.51 18.84
CA LEU A 60 0.76 -4.00 19.40
C LEU A 60 -0.42 -4.94 19.10
N ALA A 61 -0.51 -5.44 17.86
CA ALA A 61 -1.53 -6.41 17.47
C ALA A 61 -1.40 -7.72 18.26
N ALA A 62 -0.19 -8.25 18.45
CA ALA A 62 0.06 -9.43 19.29
C ALA A 62 -0.32 -9.19 20.76
N ALA A 63 -0.15 -7.96 21.26
CA ALA A 63 -0.62 -7.51 22.57
C ALA A 63 -2.12 -7.19 22.62
N ARG A 64 -2.90 -7.52 21.56
CA ARG A 64 -4.33 -7.24 21.40
C ARG A 64 -4.72 -5.76 21.44
N ARG A 65 -3.76 -4.88 21.12
CA ARG A 65 -3.97 -3.43 20.99
C ARG A 65 -3.99 -3.06 19.51
N LEU A 66 -5.16 -3.23 18.88
CA LEU A 66 -5.33 -2.98 17.45
C LEU A 66 -5.35 -1.48 17.17
N LEU A 67 -4.68 -1.05 16.11
CA LEU A 67 -4.83 0.30 15.58
C LEU A 67 -6.17 0.38 14.84
N VAL A 68 -7.19 0.88 15.53
CA VAL A 68 -8.53 1.02 14.97
C VAL A 68 -8.56 2.17 13.97
N MET A 69 -9.27 1.98 12.86
CA MET A 69 -9.50 3.05 11.90
C MET A 69 -10.26 4.21 12.58
N PRO A 70 -9.70 5.43 12.60
CA PRO A 70 -10.36 6.58 13.23
C PRO A 70 -11.71 6.86 12.56
N GLN A 71 -12.74 7.18 13.36
CA GLN A 71 -14.08 7.48 12.83
C GLN A 71 -14.05 8.64 11.83
N ALA A 72 -13.26 9.69 12.11
CA ALA A 72 -13.07 10.81 11.20
C ALA A 72 -12.52 10.39 9.82
N ALA A 73 -11.71 9.33 9.76
CA ALA A 73 -11.22 8.81 8.48
C ALA A 73 -12.33 8.09 7.69
N LYS A 74 -13.23 7.38 8.39
CA LYS A 74 -14.42 6.75 7.79
C LYS A 74 -15.37 7.81 7.25
N ASP A 75 -15.72 8.80 8.07
CA ASP A 75 -16.63 9.88 7.69
C ASP A 75 -16.08 10.68 6.49
N ALA A 76 -14.76 10.90 6.45
CA ALA A 76 -14.10 11.55 5.32
C ALA A 76 -14.15 10.71 4.04
N LEU A 77 -13.96 9.39 4.15
CA LEU A 77 -14.09 8.45 3.04
C LEU A 77 -15.52 8.40 2.51
N ASP A 78 -16.52 8.31 3.39
CA ASP A 78 -17.93 8.28 3.02
C ASP A 78 -18.35 9.57 2.29
N ALA A 79 -17.86 10.72 2.74
CA ALA A 79 -18.08 12.00 2.06
C ALA A 79 -17.37 12.07 0.69
N ALA A 80 -16.17 11.50 0.57
CA ALA A 80 -15.37 11.52 -0.64
C ALA A 80 -15.82 10.50 -1.70
N LEU A 81 -16.40 9.38 -1.29
CA LEU A 81 -16.75 8.25 -2.16
C LEU A 81 -18.23 8.23 -2.60
N GLY A 82 -18.96 9.34 -2.42
CA GLY A 82 -20.30 9.49 -3.02
C GLY A 82 -20.28 9.39 -4.55
N PRO A 83 -21.39 9.05 -5.24
CA PRO A 83 -21.38 8.69 -6.67
C PRO A 83 -20.77 9.75 -7.61
N VAL A 84 -21.07 11.04 -7.35
CA VAL A 84 -20.55 12.17 -8.14
C VAL A 84 -19.07 12.41 -7.81
N SER A 85 -18.73 12.47 -6.52
CA SER A 85 -17.36 12.66 -6.04
C SER A 85 -16.43 11.55 -6.49
N PHE A 86 -16.90 10.30 -6.51
CA PHE A 86 -16.14 9.14 -6.96
C PHE A 86 -15.85 9.22 -8.46
N THR A 87 -16.87 9.50 -9.28
CA THR A 87 -16.69 9.62 -10.73
C THR A 87 -15.77 10.80 -11.08
N GLY A 88 -16.06 11.99 -10.55
CA GLY A 88 -15.23 13.17 -10.78
C GLY A 88 -13.80 13.00 -10.25
N GLY A 89 -13.68 12.44 -9.04
CA GLY A 89 -12.41 12.11 -8.41
C GLY A 89 -11.58 11.12 -9.21
N THR A 90 -12.21 10.15 -9.88
CA THR A 90 -11.53 9.21 -10.78
C THR A 90 -10.92 9.93 -11.99
N PHE A 91 -11.65 10.83 -12.63
CA PHE A 91 -11.09 11.62 -13.74
C PHE A 91 -9.92 12.50 -13.28
N VAL A 92 -10.06 13.14 -12.11
CA VAL A 92 -8.99 13.94 -11.51
C VAL A 92 -7.77 13.08 -11.18
N LEU A 93 -7.98 11.89 -10.60
CA LEU A 93 -6.92 10.95 -10.29
C LEU A 93 -6.20 10.49 -11.56
N LEU A 94 -6.95 10.12 -12.61
CA LEU A 94 -6.37 9.73 -13.89
C LEU A 94 -5.57 10.86 -14.53
N ALA A 95 -6.08 12.09 -14.50
CA ALA A 95 -5.35 13.27 -14.98
C ALA A 95 -4.06 13.50 -14.17
N ALA A 96 -4.14 13.39 -12.84
CA ALA A 96 -2.99 13.52 -11.95
C ALA A 96 -1.94 12.42 -12.21
N LEU A 97 -2.36 11.18 -12.41
CA LEU A 97 -1.48 10.06 -12.77
C LEU A 97 -0.83 10.28 -14.15
N TYR A 98 -1.58 10.78 -15.12
CA TYR A 98 -1.08 11.06 -16.47
C TYR A 98 -0.02 12.18 -16.46
N VAL A 99 -0.29 13.29 -15.77
CA VAL A 99 0.64 14.42 -15.66
C VAL A 99 1.85 14.03 -14.79
N GLY A 100 1.60 13.38 -13.66
CA GLY A 100 2.63 12.97 -12.70
C GLY A 100 3.35 11.66 -13.05
N ARG A 101 3.14 11.09 -14.24
CA ARG A 101 3.56 9.72 -14.59
C ARG A 101 5.04 9.45 -14.30
N THR A 102 5.93 10.40 -14.58
CA THR A 102 7.39 10.27 -14.36
C THR A 102 7.78 10.22 -12.89
N CYS A 103 6.93 10.71 -11.98
CA CYS A 103 7.08 10.58 -10.55
C CYS A 103 6.54 9.22 -10.07
N PHE A 104 5.32 8.84 -10.48
CA PHE A 104 4.66 7.60 -10.04
C PHE A 104 5.38 6.33 -10.50
N VAL A 105 6.05 6.35 -11.65
CA VAL A 105 6.84 5.20 -12.14
C VAL A 105 8.14 4.96 -11.35
N ARG A 106 8.52 5.85 -10.43
CA ARG A 106 9.74 5.67 -9.61
C ARG A 106 9.52 4.53 -8.60
N PRO A 107 10.46 3.57 -8.49
CA PRO A 107 10.32 2.45 -7.56
C PRO A 107 10.09 2.86 -6.11
N GLY A 108 10.74 3.94 -5.65
CA GLY A 108 10.55 4.44 -4.29
C GLY A 108 9.13 4.96 -4.03
N VAL A 109 8.51 5.60 -5.04
CA VAL A 109 7.13 6.11 -4.93
C VAL A 109 6.15 4.93 -4.91
N ALA A 110 6.30 3.96 -5.82
CA ALA A 110 5.48 2.75 -5.81
C ALA A 110 5.60 1.97 -4.50
N TRP A 111 6.80 1.82 -3.96
CA TRP A 111 7.01 1.14 -2.67
C TRP A 111 6.35 1.90 -1.51
N SER A 112 6.38 3.25 -1.51
CA SER A 112 5.63 4.05 -0.55
C SER A 112 4.12 3.85 -0.67
N LEU A 113 3.57 3.86 -1.89
CA LEU A 113 2.13 3.63 -2.10
C LEU A 113 1.72 2.22 -1.66
N PHE A 114 2.55 1.22 -1.93
CA PHE A 114 2.33 -0.15 -1.48
C PHE A 114 2.32 -0.24 0.06
N ASN A 115 3.24 0.43 0.75
CA ASN A 115 3.22 0.50 2.21
C ASN A 115 1.97 1.20 2.74
N ALA A 116 1.55 2.29 2.10
CA ALA A 116 0.33 2.98 2.47
C ALA A 116 -0.91 2.10 2.29
N SER A 117 -0.99 1.32 1.21
CA SER A 117 -2.10 0.39 0.99
C SER A 117 -2.11 -0.77 1.99
N LEU A 118 -0.94 -1.31 2.36
CA LEU A 118 -0.84 -2.31 3.43
C LEU A 118 -1.28 -1.77 4.78
N LEU A 119 -0.86 -0.55 5.14
CA LEU A 119 -1.31 0.10 6.37
C LEU A 119 -2.83 0.29 6.37
N PHE A 120 -3.38 0.83 5.28
CA PHE A 120 -4.81 1.06 5.12
C PHE A 120 -5.60 -0.26 5.23
N LEU A 121 -5.20 -1.30 4.49
CA LEU A 121 -5.82 -2.62 4.57
C LEU A 121 -5.76 -3.18 5.99
N GLY A 122 -4.60 -3.10 6.65
CA GLY A 122 -4.45 -3.58 8.03
C GLY A 122 -5.37 -2.86 9.01
N THR A 123 -5.47 -1.52 8.91
CA THR A 123 -6.40 -0.75 9.76
C THR A 123 -7.86 -1.04 9.43
N SER A 124 -8.21 -1.28 8.16
CA SER A 124 -9.58 -1.64 7.76
C SER A 124 -9.99 -3.03 8.24
N LEU A 125 -9.05 -3.98 8.36
CA LEU A 125 -9.30 -5.31 8.93
C LEU A 125 -9.64 -5.30 10.43
N THR A 126 -9.48 -4.15 11.11
CA THR A 126 -9.96 -3.98 12.49
C THR A 126 -11.46 -3.66 12.58
N ASP A 127 -12.11 -3.41 11.44
CA ASP A 127 -13.55 -3.23 11.36
C ASP A 127 -14.25 -4.58 11.12
N PRO A 128 -15.18 -4.99 12.00
CA PRO A 128 -15.83 -6.30 11.88
C PRO A 128 -16.63 -6.49 10.60
N GLU A 129 -17.30 -5.44 10.09
CA GLU A 129 -18.13 -5.52 8.89
C GLU A 129 -17.26 -5.63 7.64
N PHE A 130 -16.19 -4.84 7.58
CA PHE A 130 -15.19 -4.93 6.53
C PHE A 130 -14.52 -6.30 6.53
N ALA A 131 -14.01 -6.75 7.69
CA ALA A 131 -13.35 -8.04 7.84
C ALA A 131 -14.27 -9.18 7.40
N ALA A 132 -15.51 -9.21 7.88
CA ALA A 132 -16.49 -10.24 7.50
C ALA A 132 -16.80 -10.25 5.99
N THR A 133 -16.67 -9.11 5.31
CA THR A 133 -16.84 -9.01 3.87
C THR A 133 -15.62 -9.52 3.12
N VAL A 134 -14.42 -9.05 3.46
CA VAL A 134 -13.20 -9.34 2.70
C VAL A 134 -12.62 -10.73 2.96
N THR A 135 -12.90 -11.33 4.13
CA THR A 135 -12.41 -12.67 4.47
C THR A 135 -13.35 -13.79 4.02
N LYS A 136 -14.41 -13.49 3.25
CA LYS A 136 -15.21 -14.54 2.61
C LYS A 136 -14.33 -15.35 1.65
N PRO A 137 -14.47 -16.69 1.56
CA PRO A 137 -13.56 -17.52 0.79
C PRO A 137 -13.39 -17.09 -0.68
N ASP A 138 -14.45 -16.59 -1.30
CA ASP A 138 -14.49 -16.07 -2.68
C ASP A 138 -13.88 -14.66 -2.82
N ASN A 139 -13.86 -13.89 -1.74
CA ASN A 139 -13.33 -12.52 -1.73
C ASN A 139 -11.81 -12.46 -1.47
N ILE A 140 -11.23 -13.48 -0.83
CA ILE A 140 -9.78 -13.50 -0.56
C ILE A 140 -8.96 -13.38 -1.86
N PRO A 141 -9.24 -14.13 -2.96
CA PRO A 141 -8.57 -13.92 -4.24
C PRO A 141 -8.75 -12.51 -4.80
N ILE A 142 -9.94 -11.92 -4.66
CA ILE A 142 -10.24 -10.57 -5.16
C ILE A 142 -9.39 -9.53 -4.44
N VAL A 143 -9.28 -9.62 -3.10
CA VAL A 143 -8.45 -8.71 -2.29
C VAL A 143 -6.98 -8.81 -2.68
N LEU A 144 -6.50 -10.03 -2.96
CA LEU A 144 -5.14 -10.23 -3.45
C LEU A 144 -4.94 -9.59 -4.83
N MET A 145 -5.91 -9.74 -5.74
CA MET A 145 -5.88 -9.08 -7.06
C MET A 145 -5.87 -7.56 -6.94
N MET A 146 -6.55 -6.98 -5.95
CA MET A 146 -6.50 -5.53 -5.71
C MET A 146 -5.09 -5.01 -5.37
N LEU A 147 -4.19 -5.85 -4.86
CA LEU A 147 -2.78 -5.51 -4.66
C LEU A 147 -1.92 -5.80 -5.90
N LEU A 148 -2.25 -6.86 -6.65
CA LEU A 148 -1.48 -7.30 -7.82
C LEU A 148 -1.72 -6.43 -9.06
N ILE A 149 -2.97 -6.02 -9.31
CA ILE A 149 -3.33 -5.23 -10.49
C ILE A 149 -2.58 -3.89 -10.52
N PRO A 150 -2.56 -3.07 -9.44
CA PRO A 150 -1.79 -1.83 -9.43
C PRO A 150 -0.29 -2.05 -9.65
N TYR A 151 0.26 -3.18 -9.18
CA TYR A 151 1.66 -3.53 -9.42
C TYR A 151 1.95 -3.75 -10.90
N PHE A 152 1.15 -4.58 -11.59
CA PHE A 152 1.36 -4.82 -13.02
C PHE A 152 1.09 -3.58 -13.87
N LEU A 153 0.09 -2.78 -13.48
CA LEU A 153 -0.20 -1.51 -14.11
C LEU A 153 0.99 -0.54 -13.98
N TRP A 154 1.52 -0.40 -12.77
CA TRP A 154 2.72 0.41 -12.51
C TRP A 154 3.92 -0.09 -13.31
N TYR A 155 4.14 -1.41 -13.36
CA TYR A 155 5.23 -2.00 -14.12
C TYR A 155 5.13 -1.65 -15.61
N GLY A 156 3.94 -1.80 -16.21
CA GLY A 156 3.70 -1.42 -17.60
C GLY A 156 4.00 0.06 -17.87
N PHE A 157 3.55 0.97 -16.99
CA PHE A 157 3.86 2.39 -17.11
C PHE A 157 5.34 2.72 -16.92
N ARG A 158 6.03 1.98 -16.06
CA ARG A 158 7.47 2.15 -15.86
C ARG A 158 8.25 1.80 -17.11
N GLU A 159 7.90 0.69 -17.78
CA GLU A 159 8.52 0.29 -19.05
C GLU A 159 8.17 1.29 -20.17
N ALA A 160 6.92 1.75 -20.25
CA ALA A 160 6.54 2.79 -21.21
C ALA A 160 7.38 4.07 -21.04
N ALA A 161 7.55 4.53 -19.79
CA ALA A 161 8.37 5.71 -19.51
C ALA A 161 9.87 5.51 -19.79
N ALA A 162 10.37 4.27 -19.72
CA ALA A 162 11.73 3.95 -20.13
C ALA A 162 11.88 3.97 -21.66
N HIS A 163 10.91 3.42 -22.39
CA HIS A 163 10.88 3.47 -23.85
C HIS A 163 10.77 4.92 -24.38
N ASP A 164 9.94 5.77 -23.77
CA ASP A 164 9.85 7.19 -24.15
C ASP A 164 11.22 7.89 -24.07
N ARG A 165 12.02 7.60 -23.03
CA ARG A 165 13.37 8.16 -22.88
C ARG A 165 14.33 7.64 -23.93
N LEU A 166 14.23 6.35 -24.25
CA LEU A 166 15.07 5.73 -25.27
C LEU A 166 14.78 6.30 -26.66
N ILE A 167 13.50 6.48 -27.01
CA ILE A 167 13.08 7.10 -28.27
C ILE A 167 13.68 8.52 -28.37
N ALA A 168 13.55 9.33 -27.32
CA ALA A 168 14.13 10.67 -27.31
C ALA A 168 15.67 10.69 -27.43
N GLN A 169 16.35 9.67 -26.89
CA GLN A 169 17.80 9.52 -27.05
C GLN A 169 18.17 9.16 -28.49
N LEU A 170 17.45 8.23 -29.12
CA LEU A 170 17.68 7.82 -30.51
C LEU A 170 17.33 8.92 -31.51
N GLU A 171 16.31 9.73 -31.24
CA GLU A 171 15.99 10.91 -32.05
C GLU A 171 17.10 11.97 -31.98
N ALA A 172 17.77 12.10 -30.83
CA ALA A 172 18.89 13.03 -30.66
C ALA A 172 20.20 12.50 -31.24
N ASP A 173 20.43 11.18 -31.16
CA ASP A 173 21.59 10.50 -31.71
C ASP A 173 21.20 9.12 -32.29
N PRO A 174 20.95 9.03 -33.61
CA PRO A 174 20.53 7.79 -34.26
C PRO A 174 21.58 6.67 -34.27
N ALA A 175 22.82 6.93 -33.82
CA ALA A 175 23.92 5.98 -33.85
C ALA A 175 24.16 5.24 -32.51
N LEU A 176 23.37 5.54 -31.46
CA LEU A 176 23.32 4.79 -30.20
C LEU A 176 22.74 3.37 -30.39
#